data_AF-A4Z304-F1
#
_entry.id   AF-A4Z304-F1
#
_cell.length_a   1.000
_cell.length_b   1.000
_cell.length_c   1.000
_cell.angle_alpha   90.00
_cell.angle_beta   90.00
_cell.angle_gamma   90.00
#
_symmetry.space_group_name_H-M   'P 1'
#
loop_
_entity.id
_entity.type
_entity.pdbx_description
1 polymer ?
#
loop_
_entity_poly.entity_id
_entity_poly.type
_entity_poly.pdbx_seq_one_letter_code
_entity_poly.pdbx_strand_id
1 'polypeptide(L)'
;MSDTVLAQLAALKTAPIGALKHKWRDLFETEPPPYNRRFLEHRLAYRIQELAYGGLKPETIKLLRAMGEELDGGERIPGSRGIGAVRMFG
;
A
#
# COMPACT_ATOMS: atom_id res chain seq x y z
N MET A 1 17.22 -7.48 -17.79
CA MET A 1 16.77 -6.35 -18.62
C MET A 1 16.05 -5.36 -17.70
N SER A 2 16.61 -4.17 -17.55
CA SER A 2 16.02 -2.98 -16.89
C SER A 2 15.08 -3.24 -15.72
N ASP A 3 15.65 -3.34 -14.52
CA ASP A 3 14.95 -3.41 -13.23
C ASP A 3 14.37 -2.03 -12.85
N THR A 4 13.62 -1.45 -13.77
CA THR A 4 12.97 -0.16 -13.58
C THR A 4 11.72 -0.36 -12.76
N VAL A 5 11.36 0.63 -11.95
CA VAL A 5 10.09 0.64 -11.22
C VAL A 5 8.92 0.30 -12.16
N LEU A 6 8.89 0.86 -13.37
CA LEU A 6 7.85 0.58 -14.37
C LEU A 6 7.80 -0.90 -14.78
N ALA A 7 8.94 -1.56 -15.00
CA ALA A 7 8.99 -2.99 -15.32
C ALA A 7 8.46 -3.85 -14.17
N GLN A 8 8.82 -3.51 -12.92
CA GLN A 8 8.30 -4.20 -11.74
C GLN A 8 6.79 -4.02 -11.60
N LEU A 9 6.27 -2.81 -11.84
CA LEU A 9 4.83 -2.52 -11.80
C LEU A 9 4.07 -3.26 -12.92
N ALA A 10 4.64 -3.36 -14.11
CA ALA A 10 4.05 -4.14 -15.20
C ALA A 10 3.97 -5.63 -14.85
N ALA A 11 5.01 -6.18 -14.21
CA ALA A 11 5.05 -7.57 -13.77
C ALA A 11 3.98 -7.89 -12.71
N LEU A 12 3.64 -6.95 -11.83
CA LEU A 12 2.56 -7.16 -10.84
C LEU A 12 1.21 -7.44 -11.50
N LYS A 13 0.90 -6.78 -12.63
CA LYS A 13 -0.40 -6.93 -13.31
C LYS A 13 -0.60 -8.32 -13.89
N THR A 14 0.47 -8.99 -14.29
CA THR A 14 0.42 -10.31 -14.95
C THR A 14 0.82 -11.45 -14.00
N ALA A 15 1.45 -11.15 -12.87
CA ALA A 15 1.87 -12.15 -11.88
C ALA A 15 0.67 -12.93 -11.30
N PRO A 16 0.75 -14.26 -11.15
CA PRO A 16 -0.31 -15.03 -10.49
C PRO A 16 -0.43 -14.68 -9.00
N ILE A 17 -1.58 -14.97 -8.38
CA ILE A 17 -1.85 -14.60 -6.98
C ILE A 17 -0.81 -15.17 -5.99
N GLY A 18 -0.30 -16.38 -6.24
CA GLY A 18 0.75 -17.00 -5.43
C GLY A 18 2.06 -16.20 -5.45
N ALA A 19 2.44 -15.65 -6.61
CA ALA A 19 3.63 -14.81 -6.75
C ALA A 19 3.44 -13.45 -6.04
N LEU A 20 2.23 -12.88 -6.08
CA LEU A 20 1.92 -11.67 -5.32
C LEU A 20 2.04 -11.90 -3.81
N LYS A 21 1.55 -13.05 -3.31
CA LYS A 21 1.68 -13.44 -1.90
C LYS A 21 3.12 -13.68 -1.48
N HIS A 22 3.94 -14.28 -2.35
CA HIS A 22 5.37 -14.43 -2.11
C HIS A 22 6.05 -13.07 -2.00
N LYS A 23 5.86 -12.19 -3.00
CA LYS A 23 6.44 -10.85 -3.02
C LYS A 23 5.99 -10.01 -1.82
N TRP A 24 4.78 -10.24 -1.31
CA TRP A 24 4.31 -9.62 -0.07
C TRP A 24 5.20 -10.00 1.12
N ARG A 25 5.45 -11.29 1.33
CA ARG A 25 6.34 -11.74 2.40
C ARG A 25 7.75 -11.17 2.23
N ASP A 26 8.25 -11.08 1.00
CA ASP A 26 9.58 -10.53 0.73
C ASP A 26 9.68 -9.04 1.09
N LEU A 27 8.64 -8.24 0.83
CA LEU A 27 8.69 -6.78 0.99
C LEU A 27 8.15 -6.26 2.34
N PHE A 28 7.31 -7.05 3.00
CA PHE A 28 6.63 -6.68 4.24
C PHE A 28 6.91 -7.63 5.41
N GLU A 29 7.62 -8.74 5.20
CA GLU A 29 8.02 -9.71 6.24
C GLU A 29 6.84 -10.22 7.10
N THR A 30 5.64 -10.21 6.52
CA THR A 30 4.37 -10.57 7.17
C THR A 30 3.54 -11.42 6.22
N GLU A 31 2.54 -12.14 6.74
CA GLU A 31 1.64 -12.90 5.87
C GLU A 31 0.66 -11.94 5.16
N PRO A 32 0.42 -12.09 3.85
CA PRO A 32 -0.57 -11.32 3.13
C PRO A 32 -1.96 -11.49 3.75
N PRO A 33 -2.71 -10.40 3.96
CA PRO A 33 -4.08 -10.47 4.44
C PRO A 33 -4.98 -11.27 3.48
N PRO A 34 -6.15 -11.78 3.93
CA PRO A 34 -7.10 -12.52 3.10
C PRO A 34 -7.93 -11.61 2.17
N TYR A 35 -7.28 -10.61 1.54
CA TYR A 35 -7.92 -9.63 0.67
C TYR A 35 -7.92 -10.03 -0.81
N ASN A 36 -8.68 -9.27 -1.61
CA ASN A 36 -8.72 -9.46 -3.05
C ASN A 36 -7.36 -9.16 -3.73
N ARG A 37 -7.14 -9.76 -4.90
CA ARG A 37 -5.91 -9.61 -5.70
C ARG A 37 -5.51 -8.15 -5.92
N ARG A 38 -6.48 -7.31 -6.29
CA ARG A 38 -6.25 -5.90 -6.63
C ARG A 38 -5.64 -5.12 -5.46
N PHE A 39 -6.02 -5.47 -4.23
CA PHE A 39 -5.40 -4.90 -3.04
C PHE A 39 -3.90 -5.23 -2.96
N LEU A 40 -3.53 -6.50 -3.15
CA LEU A 40 -2.11 -6.91 -3.12
C LEU A 40 -1.31 -6.18 -4.20
N GLU A 41 -1.85 -6.07 -5.42
CA GLU A 41 -1.21 -5.33 -6.50
C GLU A 41 -0.96 -3.87 -6.15
N HIS A 42 -1.99 -3.14 -5.69
CA HIS A 42 -1.85 -1.73 -5.34
C HIS A 42 -0.85 -1.52 -4.20
N ARG A 43 -0.87 -2.40 -3.19
CA ARG A 43 -0.01 -2.26 -2.01
C ARG A 43 1.45 -2.61 -2.33
N LEU A 44 1.68 -3.66 -3.12
CA LEU A 44 3.02 -4.00 -3.62
C LEU A 44 3.56 -2.90 -4.54
N ALA A 45 2.73 -2.34 -5.41
CA ALA A 45 3.11 -1.23 -6.30
C ALA A 45 3.58 -0.01 -5.50
N TYR A 46 2.82 0.36 -4.48
CA TYR A 46 3.18 1.46 -3.57
C TYR A 46 4.51 1.19 -2.86
N ARG A 47 4.70 -0.01 -2.30
CA ARG A 47 5.95 -0.38 -1.61
C ARG A 47 7.16 -0.34 -2.53
N ILE A 48 7.02 -0.80 -3.78
CA ILE A 48 8.10 -0.72 -4.78
C ILE A 48 8.45 0.76 -5.07
N GLN A 49 7.45 1.63 -5.17
CA GLN A 49 7.69 3.06 -5.38
C GLN A 49 8.37 3.72 -4.16
N GLU A 50 7.95 3.41 -2.94
CA GLU A 50 8.59 3.92 -1.72
C GLU A 50 10.06 3.49 -1.62
N LEU A 51 10.35 2.23 -1.94
CA LEU A 51 11.72 1.71 -1.93
C LEU A 51 12.61 2.39 -2.98
N ALA A 52 12.04 2.81 -4.12
CA ALA A 52 12.78 3.43 -5.20
C ALA A 52 12.92 4.95 -5.08
N TYR A 53 11.90 5.62 -4.56
CA TYR A 53 11.83 7.09 -4.54
C TYR A 53 11.86 7.69 -3.13
N GLY A 54 11.84 6.86 -2.10
CA GLY A 54 11.63 7.27 -0.71
C GLY A 54 10.14 7.36 -0.35
N GLY A 55 9.87 7.26 0.95
CA GLY A 55 8.52 7.46 1.49
C GLY A 55 8.09 8.93 1.53
N LEU A 56 6.88 9.17 2.03
CA LEU A 56 6.39 10.52 2.27
C LEU A 56 7.24 11.24 3.32
N LYS A 57 7.40 12.56 3.18
CA LYS A 57 8.10 13.38 4.17
C LYS A 57 7.39 13.27 5.53
N PRO A 58 8.12 13.28 6.67
CA PRO A 58 7.52 13.19 8.00
C PRO A 58 6.43 14.23 8.24
N GLU A 59 6.58 15.45 7.71
CA GLU A 59 5.61 16.53 7.79
C GLU A 59 4.32 16.19 7.04
N THR A 60 4.45 15.58 5.86
CA THR A 60 3.31 15.10 5.07
C THR A 60 2.59 13.96 5.79
N ILE A 61 3.32 13.04 6.43
CA ILE A 61 2.72 11.96 7.22
C ILE A 61 1.96 12.53 8.43
N LYS A 62 2.52 13.52 9.13
CA LYS A 62 1.86 14.22 10.24
C LYS A 62 0.57 14.90 9.77
N LEU A 63 0.61 15.58 8.63
CA LEU A 63 -0.57 16.23 8.06
C LEU A 63 -1.65 15.22 7.66
N LEU A 64 -1.28 14.13 6.97
CA LEU A 64 -2.22 13.07 6.60
C LEU A 64 -2.83 12.37 7.82
N ARG A 65 -2.06 12.21 8.89
CA ARG A 65 -2.57 11.69 10.18
C ARG A 65 -3.55 12.64 10.81
N ALA A 66 -3.22 13.93 10.90
CA ALA A 66 -4.13 14.95 11.44
C ALA A 66 -5.43 15.03 10.63
N MET A 67 -5.34 15.01 9.29
CA MET A 67 -6.50 14.95 8.41
C MET A 67 -7.31 13.66 8.58
N GLY A 68 -6.65 12.51 8.75
CA GLY A 68 -7.32 11.24 9.01
C GLY A 68 -8.06 11.22 10.35
N GLU A 69 -7.47 11.80 11.40
CA GLU A 69 -8.08 11.95 12.72
C GLU A 69 -9.28 12.92 12.71
N GLU A 70 -9.18 14.02 11.96
CA GLU A 70 -10.29 14.97 11.74
C GLU A 70 -11.45 14.32 10.96
N LEU A 71 -11.14 13.52 9.93
CA LEU A 71 -12.13 12.80 9.13
C LEU A 71 -12.74 11.59 9.87
N ASP A 72 -11.98 10.89 10.72
CA ASP A 72 -12.49 9.82 11.59
C ASP A 72 -13.29 10.37 12.80
N GLY A 73 -13.04 11.63 13.18
CA GLY A 73 -13.76 12.36 14.23
C GLY A 73 -15.13 12.91 13.84
N GLY A 74 -15.43 12.96 12.53
CA GLY A 74 -16.74 13.34 11.99
C GLY A 74 -17.52 12.12 11.50
N GLU A 75 -18.55 11.74 12.27
CA GLU A 75 -19.66 10.84 11.89
C GLU A 75 -19.31 9.70 10.90
N ARG A 76 -18.97 8.51 11.43
CA ARG A 76 -18.77 7.28 10.65
C ARG A 76 -19.96 7.03 9.73
N ILE A 77 -19.83 7.35 8.45
CA ILE A 77 -20.84 7.02 7.44
C ILE A 77 -20.91 5.47 7.36
N PRO A 78 -22.08 4.84 7.58
CA PRO A 78 -22.22 3.40 7.48
C PRO A 78 -21.84 2.93 6.07
N GLY A 79 -20.77 2.14 5.96
CA GLY A 79 -20.24 1.66 4.67
C GLY A 79 -19.01 2.41 4.15
N SER A 80 -18.58 3.49 4.81
CA SER A 80 -17.25 4.04 4.56
C SER A 80 -16.23 3.05 5.12
N ARG A 81 -15.57 2.29 4.23
CA ARG A 81 -14.34 1.59 4.59
C ARG A 81 -13.37 2.69 4.97
N GLY A 82 -13.24 2.92 6.28
CA GLY A 82 -12.40 3.97 6.86
C GLY A 82 -11.05 4.01 6.15
N ILE A 83 -10.49 5.20 6.09
CA ILE A 83 -9.23 5.50 5.41
C ILE A 83 -8.08 4.88 6.23
N GLY A 84 -8.09 3.56 6.44
CA GLY A 84 -7.04 2.77 7.07
C GLY A 84 -5.74 2.78 6.27
N ALA A 85 -5.69 3.52 5.16
CA ALA A 85 -4.46 3.84 4.45
C ALA A 85 -3.44 4.52 5.37
N VAL A 86 -3.88 5.34 6.34
CA VAL A 86 -2.95 6.07 7.22
C VAL A 86 -2.18 5.15 8.17
N ARG A 87 -2.80 4.06 8.65
CA ARG A 87 -2.10 3.03 9.45
C ARG A 87 -1.19 2.13 8.62
N MET A 88 -1.28 2.17 7.29
CA MET A 88 -0.42 1.40 6.39
C MET A 88 0.82 2.18 5.93
N PHE A 89 1.11 3.37 6.45
CA PHE A 89 2.38 4.08 6.15
C PHE A 89 3.52 3.73 7.13
N GLY A 90 3.31 2.77 8.03
CA GLY A 90 4.33 2.22 8.94
C GLY A 90 4.72 0.81 8.53
#